data_AF-A0A497MKP1-F1
#
_entry.id   AF-A0A497MKP1-F1
#
_cell.length_a   1.000
_cell.length_b   1.000
_cell.length_c   1.000
_cell.angle_alpha   90.00
_cell.angle_beta   90.00
_cell.angle_gamma   90.00
#
_symmetry.space_group_name_H-M   'P 1'
#
loop_
_entity.id
_entity.type
_entity.pdbx_description
1 polymer ?
#
loop_
_entity_poly.entity_id
_entity_poly.type
_entity_poly.pdbx_seq_one_letter_code
_entity_poly.pdbx_strand_id
1 'polypeptide(L)'
;FADYVTRGRWKLKTLRTEALRATRMFHKGIKTYGADVKALAPPIVFATASWMFNILTYYFVFLSLGFSQISWSVLMVVSALIIAIKAVPLGVPFEVGLPEITMSTLFFYLLVPDLKLCITATILIRILTVLARFFIGFAAQQLLGIHVITTVDTKKLLEQPSEKENR
;
A
#
# COMPACT_ATOMS: atom_id res chain seq x y z
N PHE A 1 25.06 10.06 -24.32
CA PHE A 1 24.03 10.29 -23.29
C PHE A 1 24.25 9.48 -22.01
N ALA A 2 24.44 8.15 -22.07
CA ALA A 2 24.72 7.34 -20.88
C ALA A 2 26.00 7.79 -20.11
N ASP A 3 27.07 8.16 -20.82
CA ASP A 3 28.32 8.64 -20.19
C ASP A 3 28.21 10.05 -19.56
N TYR A 4 27.38 10.93 -20.12
CA TYR A 4 27.18 12.28 -19.59
C TYR A 4 26.38 12.26 -18.28
N VAL A 5 25.45 11.32 -18.14
CA VAL A 5 24.63 11.15 -16.93
C VAL A 5 25.41 10.43 -15.82
N THR A 6 26.36 9.56 -16.16
CA THR A 6 26.98 8.64 -15.18
C THR A 6 28.28 9.12 -14.53
N ARG A 7 28.88 10.23 -14.98
CA ARG A 7 29.98 10.97 -14.30
C ARG A 7 31.08 10.07 -13.68
N GLY A 8 31.40 8.93 -14.28
CA GLY A 8 32.46 8.01 -13.84
C GLY A 8 32.35 7.46 -12.41
N ARG A 9 31.20 7.58 -11.73
CA ARG A 9 31.04 7.24 -10.30
C ARG A 9 30.58 5.80 -10.02
N TRP A 10 30.44 4.98 -11.05
CA TRP A 10 30.00 3.59 -10.93
C TRP A 10 31.13 2.71 -10.40
N LYS A 11 31.28 2.67 -9.08
CA LYS A 11 32.12 1.69 -8.39
C LYS A 11 31.45 0.32 -8.49
N LEU A 12 31.65 -0.38 -9.61
CA LEU A 12 31.14 -1.76 -9.85
C LEU A 12 31.45 -2.71 -8.67
N LYS A 13 32.61 -2.53 -8.02
CA LYS A 13 32.97 -3.29 -6.81
C LYS A 13 32.01 -3.02 -5.65
N THR A 14 31.62 -1.77 -5.39
CA THR A 14 30.68 -1.45 -4.30
C THR A 14 29.26 -1.91 -4.62
N LEU A 15 28.80 -1.76 -5.87
CA LEU A 15 27.49 -2.27 -6.28
C LEU A 15 27.41 -3.80 -6.16
N ARG A 16 28.47 -4.51 -6.56
CA ARG A 16 28.56 -5.96 -6.40
C ARG A 16 28.56 -6.38 -4.93
N THR A 17 29.27 -5.66 -4.06
CA THR A 17 29.26 -5.97 -2.62
C THR A 17 27.92 -5.67 -1.97
N GLU A 18 27.24 -4.60 -2.34
CA GLU A 18 25.89 -4.30 -1.85
C GLU A 18 24.86 -5.32 -2.37
N ALA A 19 24.93 -5.72 -3.63
CA ALA A 19 24.07 -6.77 -4.18
C ALA A 19 24.28 -8.13 -3.48
N LEU A 20 25.54 -8.51 -3.23
CA LEU A 20 25.87 -9.72 -2.47
C LEU A 20 25.42 -9.62 -1.01
N ARG A 21 25.54 -8.45 -0.38
CA ARG A 21 25.05 -8.21 0.98
C ARG A 21 23.53 -8.30 1.04
N ALA A 22 22.82 -7.65 0.13
CA ALA A 22 21.36 -7.71 0.01
C ALA A 22 20.88 -9.17 -0.19
N THR A 23 21.54 -9.92 -1.07
CA THR A 23 21.20 -11.34 -1.32
C THR A 23 21.43 -12.21 -0.09
N ARG A 24 22.54 -12.02 0.64
CA ARG A 24 22.78 -12.75 1.90
C ARG A 24 21.76 -12.40 2.98
N MET A 25 21.40 -11.12 3.10
CA MET A 25 20.38 -10.69 4.07
C MET A 25 19.02 -11.29 3.71
N PHE A 26 18.65 -11.32 2.43
CA PHE A 26 17.44 -11.97 1.95
C PHE A 26 17.44 -13.47 2.23
N HIS A 27 18.54 -14.17 1.92
CA HIS A 27 18.68 -15.60 2.21
C HIS A 27 18.59 -15.90 3.71
N LYS A 28 19.25 -15.08 4.55
CA LYS A 28 19.16 -15.21 6.01
C LYS A 28 17.74 -14.96 6.50
N GLY A 29 17.05 -13.96 5.96
CA GLY A 29 15.64 -13.69 6.23
C GLY A 29 14.76 -14.90 5.91
N ILE A 30 14.85 -15.43 4.68
CA ILE A 30 14.09 -16.63 4.27
C ILE A 30 14.39 -17.82 5.18
N LYS A 31 15.66 -18.04 5.54
CA LYS A 31 16.05 -19.13 6.44
C LYS A 31 15.44 -18.97 7.83
N THR A 32 15.35 -17.74 8.35
CA THR A 32 14.68 -17.44 9.62
C THR A 32 13.16 -17.63 9.53
N TYR A 33 12.52 -17.17 8.44
CA TYR A 33 11.08 -17.37 8.22
C TYR A 33 10.72 -18.85 8.01
N GLY A 34 11.60 -19.63 7.38
CA GLY A 34 11.42 -21.07 7.21
C GLY A 34 11.65 -21.89 8.48
N ALA A 35 12.39 -21.35 9.46
CA ALA A 35 12.64 -22.02 10.74
C ALA A 35 11.43 -21.96 11.69
N ASP A 36 10.56 -20.94 11.55
CA ASP A 36 9.35 -20.79 12.36
C ASP A 36 8.11 -20.50 11.50
N VAL A 37 7.59 -21.56 10.89
CA VAL A 37 6.37 -21.52 10.07
C VAL A 37 5.14 -21.10 10.89
N LYS A 38 5.17 -21.25 12.22
CA LYS A 38 4.07 -20.84 13.11
C LYS A 38 4.03 -19.32 13.27
N ALA A 39 5.18 -18.65 13.23
CA ALA A 39 5.25 -17.19 13.18
C ALA A 39 4.71 -16.59 11.86
N LEU A 40 4.64 -17.39 10.78
CA LEU A 40 4.03 -16.98 9.51
C LEU A 40 2.50 -17.17 9.47
N ALA A 41 1.93 -17.99 10.35
CA ALA A 41 0.49 -18.22 10.34
C ALA A 41 -0.34 -16.95 10.60
N PRO A 42 -0.01 -16.10 11.61
CA PRO A 42 -0.75 -14.85 11.83
C PRO A 42 -0.77 -13.91 10.61
N PRO A 43 0.37 -13.53 9.99
CA PRO A 43 0.33 -12.63 8.84
C PRO A 43 -0.42 -13.23 7.64
N ILE A 44 -0.36 -14.54 7.42
CA ILE A 44 -1.14 -15.20 6.35
C ILE A 44 -2.63 -15.07 6.63
N VAL A 45 -3.08 -15.38 7.85
CA VAL A 45 -4.49 -15.28 8.23
C VAL A 45 -4.99 -13.84 8.09
N PHE A 46 -4.23 -12.86 8.59
CA PHE A 46 -4.58 -11.45 8.45
C PHE A 46 -4.60 -11.00 6.99
N ALA A 47 -3.69 -11.49 6.14
CA ALA A 47 -3.70 -11.20 4.71
C ALA A 47 -4.94 -11.78 4.02
N THR A 48 -5.31 -13.03 4.32
CA THR A 48 -6.54 -13.64 3.80
C THR A 48 -7.78 -12.90 4.26
N ALA A 49 -7.86 -12.55 5.54
CA ALA A 49 -8.97 -11.76 6.09
C ALA A 49 -9.06 -10.38 5.42
N SER A 50 -7.92 -9.69 5.27
CA SER A 50 -7.85 -8.41 4.57
C SER A 50 -8.35 -8.52 3.12
N TRP A 51 -7.98 -9.60 2.42
CA TRP A 51 -8.46 -9.84 1.07
C TRP A 51 -9.97 -10.09 1.00
N MET A 52 -10.53 -10.83 1.97
CA MET A 52 -11.98 -11.00 2.10
C MET A 52 -12.71 -9.68 2.31
N PHE A 53 -12.22 -8.81 3.20
CA PHE A 53 -12.79 -7.46 3.39
C PHE A 53 -12.69 -6.60 2.13
N ASN A 54 -11.61 -6.75 1.35
CA ASN A 54 -11.45 -6.04 0.09
C ASN A 54 -12.51 -6.49 -0.95
N ILE A 55 -12.75 -7.81 -1.08
CA ILE A 55 -13.81 -8.34 -1.95
C ILE A 55 -15.18 -7.86 -1.49
N LEU A 56 -15.43 -7.88 -0.18
CA LEU A 56 -16.69 -7.42 0.41
C LEU A 56 -16.95 -5.93 0.14
N THR A 57 -15.88 -5.12 0.10
CA THR A 57 -15.96 -3.71 -0.29
C THR A 57 -16.45 -3.55 -1.73
N TYR A 58 -15.96 -4.37 -2.67
CA TYR A 58 -16.46 -4.35 -4.04
C TYR A 58 -17.93 -4.76 -4.10
N TYR A 59 -18.31 -5.81 -3.37
CA TYR A 59 -19.70 -6.25 -3.27
C TYR A 59 -20.62 -5.13 -2.77
N PHE A 60 -20.27 -4.46 -1.68
CA PHE A 60 -21.08 -3.35 -1.14
C PHE A 60 -21.17 -2.15 -2.09
N VAL A 61 -20.14 -1.87 -2.88
CA VAL A 61 -20.20 -0.82 -3.91
C VAL A 61 -21.23 -1.17 -4.98
N PHE A 62 -21.22 -2.40 -5.50
CA PHE A 62 -22.21 -2.82 -6.48
C PHE A 62 -23.63 -2.88 -5.88
N LEU A 63 -23.75 -3.31 -4.63
CA LEU A 63 -25.02 -3.30 -3.91
C LEU A 63 -25.57 -1.87 -3.74
N SER A 64 -24.71 -0.90 -3.43
CA SER A 64 -25.07 0.52 -3.32
C SER A 64 -25.55 1.11 -4.66
N LEU A 65 -25.05 0.58 -5.77
CA LEU A 65 -25.51 0.94 -7.12
C LEU A 65 -26.78 0.19 -7.56
N GLY A 66 -27.38 -0.62 -6.67
CA GLY A 66 -28.60 -1.37 -6.95
C GLY A 66 -28.40 -2.67 -7.73
N PHE A 67 -27.15 -3.14 -7.89
CA PHE A 67 -26.83 -4.40 -8.57
C PHE A 67 -26.52 -5.50 -7.56
N SER A 68 -27.45 -6.44 -7.40
CA SER A 68 -27.36 -7.54 -6.43
C SER A 68 -27.11 -8.92 -7.07
N GLN A 69 -27.13 -9.04 -8.41
CA GLN A 69 -27.01 -10.31 -9.14
C GLN A 69 -25.55 -10.66 -9.53
N ILE A 70 -24.60 -10.44 -8.64
CA ILE A 70 -23.18 -10.72 -8.92
C ILE A 70 -22.77 -12.05 -8.30
N SER A 71 -22.22 -12.94 -9.10
CA SER A 71 -21.64 -14.20 -8.64
C SER A 71 -20.39 -13.96 -7.81
N TRP A 72 -20.36 -14.52 -6.59
CA TRP A 72 -19.20 -14.46 -5.68
C TRP A 72 -17.92 -15.01 -6.31
N SER A 73 -18.03 -16.07 -7.12
CA SER A 73 -16.88 -16.68 -7.80
C SER A 73 -16.24 -15.71 -8.79
N VAL A 74 -17.06 -14.98 -9.55
CA VAL A 74 -16.58 -13.99 -10.51
C VAL A 74 -15.91 -12.82 -9.79
N LEU A 75 -16.49 -12.36 -8.68
CA LEU A 75 -15.91 -11.28 -7.88
C LEU A 75 -14.54 -11.66 -7.30
N MET A 76 -14.36 -12.91 -6.85
CA MET A 76 -13.04 -13.42 -6.43
C MET A 76 -12.02 -13.37 -7.56
N VAL A 77 -12.36 -13.90 -8.75
CA VAL A 77 -11.46 -13.94 -9.92
C VAL A 77 -11.06 -12.52 -10.35
N VAL A 78 -12.04 -11.62 -10.46
CA VAL A 78 -11.80 -10.22 -10.81
C VAL A 78 -10.90 -9.54 -9.78
N SER A 79 -11.14 -9.76 -8.49
CA SER A 79 -10.31 -9.18 -7.44
C SER A 79 -8.85 -9.66 -7.51
N ALA A 80 -8.62 -10.94 -7.82
CA ALA A 80 -7.28 -11.50 -7.97
C ALA A 80 -6.55 -10.90 -9.18
N LEU A 81 -7.23 -10.78 -10.33
CA LEU A 81 -6.71 -10.12 -11.53
C LEU A 81 -6.32 -8.67 -11.26
N ILE A 82 -7.19 -7.92 -10.59
CA ILE A 82 -6.92 -6.54 -10.20
C ILE A 82 -5.65 -6.47 -9.34
N ILE A 83 -5.52 -7.32 -8.32
CA ILE A 83 -4.34 -7.33 -7.45
C ILE A 83 -3.07 -7.66 -8.25
N ALA A 84 -3.13 -8.65 -9.15
CA ALA A 84 -2.01 -9.01 -10.01
C ALA A 84 -1.57 -7.85 -10.92
N ILE A 85 -2.52 -7.10 -11.48
CA ILE A 85 -2.24 -5.94 -12.33
C ILE A 85 -1.64 -4.79 -11.51
N LYS A 86 -2.17 -4.54 -10.31
CA LYS A 86 -1.67 -3.51 -9.39
C LYS A 86 -0.29 -3.83 -8.82
N ALA A 87 0.13 -5.10 -8.83
CA ALA A 87 1.45 -5.50 -8.38
C ALA A 87 2.59 -4.98 -9.27
N VAL A 88 2.29 -4.48 -10.48
CA VAL A 88 3.28 -3.85 -11.35
C VAL A 88 3.41 -2.36 -10.98
N PRO A 89 4.52 -1.94 -10.34
CA PRO A 89 4.69 -0.55 -9.92
C PRO A 89 5.03 0.31 -11.14
N LEU A 90 4.07 1.14 -11.57
CA LEU A 90 4.26 2.04 -12.73
C LEU A 90 4.72 3.44 -12.33
N GLY A 91 5.06 3.66 -11.04
CA GLY A 91 5.67 4.90 -10.57
C GLY A 91 4.77 6.13 -10.59
N VAL A 92 3.46 5.98 -10.85
CA VAL A 92 2.50 7.08 -10.87
C VAL A 92 1.97 7.33 -9.46
N PRO A 93 2.28 8.47 -8.81
CA PRO A 93 1.70 8.82 -7.52
C PRO A 93 0.17 8.90 -7.67
N PHE A 94 -0.55 8.30 -6.72
CA PHE A 94 -2.00 8.13 -6.71
C PHE A 94 -2.59 7.11 -7.69
N GLU A 95 -1.77 6.46 -8.53
CA GLU A 95 -2.22 5.47 -9.52
C GLU A 95 -3.49 5.91 -10.27
N VAL A 96 -3.59 7.19 -10.62
CA VAL A 96 -4.78 7.76 -11.28
C VAL A 96 -4.79 7.37 -12.76
N GLY A 97 -5.97 7.03 -13.29
CA GLY A 97 -6.18 6.68 -14.70
C GLY A 97 -5.98 5.20 -15.02
N LEU A 98 -4.79 4.62 -14.81
CA LEU A 98 -4.51 3.29 -15.36
C LEU A 98 -5.30 2.15 -14.67
N PRO A 99 -5.22 1.94 -13.34
CA PRO A 99 -6.01 0.90 -12.70
C PRO A 99 -7.52 1.18 -12.75
N GLU A 100 -7.94 2.42 -13.02
CA GLU A 100 -9.36 2.77 -13.19
C GLU A 100 -9.91 2.25 -14.53
N ILE A 101 -9.16 2.45 -15.62
CA ILE A 101 -9.47 1.87 -16.92
C ILE A 101 -9.44 0.34 -16.85
N THR A 102 -8.44 -0.23 -16.19
CA THR A 102 -8.33 -1.69 -16.10
C THR A 102 -9.45 -2.30 -15.27
N MET A 103 -9.84 -1.69 -14.14
CA MET A 103 -10.95 -2.16 -13.33
C MET A 103 -12.29 -2.05 -14.08
N SER A 104 -12.57 -0.92 -14.73
CA SER A 104 -13.82 -0.73 -15.47
C SER A 104 -13.93 -1.71 -16.64
N THR A 105 -12.81 -1.99 -17.32
CA THR A 105 -12.76 -3.01 -18.39
C THR A 105 -13.01 -4.40 -17.83
N LEU A 106 -12.37 -4.79 -16.72
CA LEU A 106 -12.60 -6.10 -16.09
C LEU A 106 -14.04 -6.26 -15.62
N PHE A 107 -14.64 -5.22 -15.03
CA PHE A 107 -16.04 -5.25 -14.63
C PHE A 107 -16.99 -5.34 -15.83
N PHE A 108 -16.67 -4.64 -16.91
CA PHE A 108 -17.47 -4.70 -18.14
C PHE A 108 -17.46 -6.10 -18.77
N TYR A 109 -16.29 -6.72 -18.87
CA TYR A 109 -16.15 -8.04 -19.50
C TYR A 109 -16.64 -9.19 -18.62
N LEU A 110 -16.47 -9.11 -17.30
CA LEU A 110 -16.68 -10.24 -16.40
C LEU A 110 -17.95 -10.11 -15.54
N LEU A 111 -18.43 -8.90 -15.26
CA LEU A 111 -19.54 -8.67 -14.33
C LEU A 111 -20.83 -8.22 -15.03
N VAL A 112 -20.81 -7.06 -15.70
CA VAL A 112 -22.02 -6.41 -16.22
C VAL A 112 -21.68 -5.67 -17.52
N PRO A 113 -22.41 -5.89 -18.63
CA PRO A 113 -22.19 -5.18 -19.89
C PRO A 113 -22.80 -3.76 -19.88
N ASP A 114 -22.62 -3.01 -18.79
CA ASP A 114 -23.01 -1.60 -18.67
C ASP A 114 -21.78 -0.77 -18.28
N LEU A 115 -21.29 0.00 -19.24
CA LEU A 115 -20.11 0.83 -19.08
C LEU A 115 -20.31 1.95 -18.04
N LYS A 116 -21.51 2.53 -17.95
CA LYS A 116 -21.79 3.65 -17.03
C LYS A 116 -21.74 3.16 -15.58
N LEU A 117 -22.33 1.99 -15.33
CA LEU A 117 -22.30 1.36 -14.03
C LEU A 117 -20.86 0.99 -13.64
N CYS A 118 -20.09 0.38 -14.54
CA CYS A 118 -18.73 -0.05 -14.28
C CYS A 118 -17.80 1.13 -13.95
N ILE A 119 -17.92 2.24 -14.70
CA ILE A 119 -17.16 3.47 -14.42
C ILE A 119 -17.55 4.03 -13.04
N THR A 120 -18.85 4.14 -12.76
CA THR A 120 -19.35 4.68 -11.49
C THR A 120 -18.89 3.83 -10.30
N ALA A 121 -19.00 2.51 -10.40
CA ALA A 121 -18.51 1.56 -9.40
C ALA A 121 -17.02 1.72 -9.17
N THR A 122 -16.24 1.83 -10.24
CA THR A 122 -14.78 1.99 -10.15
C THR A 122 -14.42 3.30 -9.46
N ILE A 123 -15.03 4.41 -9.83
CA ILE A 123 -14.80 5.72 -9.19
C ILE A 123 -15.14 5.63 -7.70
N LEU A 124 -16.28 5.04 -7.34
CA LEU A 124 -16.70 4.90 -5.95
C LEU A 124 -15.71 4.04 -5.15
N ILE A 125 -15.24 2.92 -5.73
CA ILE A 125 -14.19 2.09 -5.14
C ILE A 125 -12.91 2.89 -4.94
N ARG A 126 -12.52 3.73 -5.90
CA ARG A 126 -11.31 4.56 -5.81
C ARG A 126 -11.41 5.61 -4.72
N ILE A 127 -12.54 6.32 -4.65
CA ILE A 127 -12.83 7.27 -3.58
C ILE A 127 -12.69 6.55 -2.23
N LEU A 128 -13.34 5.40 -2.06
CA LEU A 128 -13.33 4.69 -0.79
C LEU A 128 -11.95 4.14 -0.42
N THR A 129 -11.23 3.54 -1.37
CA THR A 129 -9.97 2.85 -1.06
C THR A 129 -8.76 3.78 -1.04
N VAL A 130 -8.69 4.76 -1.94
CA VAL A 130 -7.53 5.66 -2.03
C VAL A 130 -7.69 6.83 -1.06
N LEU A 131 -8.85 7.49 -1.03
CA LEU A 131 -9.03 8.65 -0.14
C LEU A 131 -9.09 8.23 1.32
N ALA A 132 -9.79 7.14 1.68
CA ALA A 132 -9.80 6.70 3.08
C ALA A 132 -8.38 6.37 3.58
N ARG A 133 -7.59 5.64 2.78
CA ARG A 133 -6.19 5.35 3.13
C ARG A 133 -5.34 6.61 3.21
N PHE A 134 -5.57 7.58 2.33
CA PHE A 134 -4.89 8.87 2.38
C PHE A 134 -5.22 9.63 3.66
N PHE A 135 -6.50 9.75 4.03
CA PHE A 135 -6.91 10.44 5.25
C PHE A 135 -6.39 9.74 6.51
N ILE A 136 -6.44 8.40 6.55
CA ILE A 136 -5.91 7.61 7.67
C ILE A 136 -4.40 7.83 7.80
N GLY A 137 -3.66 7.77 6.68
CA GLY A 137 -2.22 8.03 6.66
C GLY A 137 -1.88 9.46 7.09
N PHE A 138 -2.63 10.44 6.57
CA PHE A 138 -2.47 11.85 6.93
C PHE A 138 -2.75 12.07 8.41
N ALA A 139 -3.86 11.56 8.95
CA ALA A 139 -4.19 11.66 10.36
C ALA A 139 -3.12 11.03 11.25
N ALA A 140 -2.60 9.86 10.87
CA ALA A 140 -1.50 9.21 11.59
C ALA A 140 -0.22 10.07 11.56
N GLN A 141 0.12 10.68 10.43
CA GLN A 141 1.26 11.59 10.32
C GLN A 141 1.08 12.85 11.17
N GLN A 142 -0.12 13.45 11.19
CA GLN A 142 -0.41 14.61 12.03
C GLN A 142 -0.31 14.28 13.51
N LEU A 143 -0.84 13.12 13.94
CA LEU A 143 -0.72 12.66 15.32
C LEU A 143 0.74 12.47 15.73
N LEU A 144 1.53 11.75 14.92
CA LEU A 144 2.95 11.56 15.19
C LEU A 144 3.73 12.88 15.19
N GLY A 145 3.42 13.80 14.27
CA GLY A 145 4.04 15.13 14.20
C GLY A 145 3.77 15.97 15.45
N ILE A 146 2.52 15.99 15.93
CA ILE A 146 2.14 16.72 17.14
C ILE A 146 2.81 16.11 18.39
N HIS A 147 2.79 14.78 18.54
CA HIS A 147 3.40 14.11 19.69
C HIS A 147 4.90 14.36 19.80
N VAL A 148 5.62 14.43 18.66
CA VAL A 148 7.06 14.73 18.64
C VAL A 148 7.33 16.16 19.14
N ILE A 149 6.55 17.16 18.69
CA ILE A 149 6.74 18.55 19.11
C ILE A 149 6.43 18.72 20.61
N THR A 150 5.32 18.15 21.09
CA THR A 150 4.93 18.22 22.51
C THR A 150 5.96 17.56 23.42
N THR A 151 6.53 16.41 23.02
CA THR A 151 7.52 15.69 23.82
C THR A 151 8.87 16.43 23.89
N VAL A 152 9.29 17.04 22.77
CA VAL A 152 10.53 17.85 22.71
C VAL A 152 10.40 19.13 23.55
N ASP A 153 9.23 19.78 23.50
CA ASP A 153 8.98 21.00 24.29
C ASP A 153 8.96 20.70 25.80
N THR A 154 8.26 19.64 26.20
CA THR A 154 8.23 19.17 27.60
C THR A 154 9.64 18.84 28.13
N LYS A 155 10.47 18.16 27.33
CA LYS A 155 11.86 17.84 27.74
C LYS A 155 12.72 19.10 27.87
N LYS A 156 12.59 20.06 26.97
CA LYS A 156 13.27 21.37 27.06
C LYS A 156 12.86 22.16 28.30
N LEU A 157 11.59 22.13 28.67
CA LEU A 157 11.08 22.82 29.86
C LEU A 157 11.58 22.16 31.16
N LEU A 158 11.77 20.83 31.16
CA LEU A 158 12.30 20.09 32.31
C LEU A 158 13.83 20.16 32.45
N GLU A 159 14.57 20.49 31.39
CA GLU A 159 16.03 20.70 31.42
C GLU A 159 16.45 22.16 31.75
N GLN A 160 15.51 23.11 31.72
CA GLN A 160 15.70 24.53 32.07
C GLN A 160 15.58 24.95 33.58
N PRO A 161 15.24 24.13 34.59
CA PRO A 161 15.09 24.63 35.96
C PRO A 161 16.40 24.84 36.76
N SER A 162 17.60 24.64 36.20
CA SER A 162 18.85 24.71 37.00
C SER A 162 19.85 25.80 36.58
N GLU A 163 19.61 26.56 35.50
CA GLU A 163 20.60 27.56 35.02
C GLU A 163 20.25 29.01 35.42
N LYS A 164 19.07 29.25 36.00
CA LYS A 164 18.62 30.60 36.39
C LYS A 164 18.68 30.91 37.90
N GLU A 165 19.09 29.96 38.74
CA GLU A 165 19.18 30.15 40.20
C GLU A 165 20.63 30.28 40.73
N ASN A 166 21.60 30.54 39.85
CA ASN A 166 22.99 30.85 40.23
C ASN A 166 23.57 32.00 39.38
N ARG A 167 22.76 33.01 39.08
CA ARG A 167 23.26 34.29 38.55
C ARG A 167 22.56 35.45 39.25
#